data_AF-A0A7C3QSV8-F1
#
_entry.id   AF-A0A7C3QSV8-F1
#
_cell.length_a   1.000
_cell.length_b   1.000
_cell.length_c   1.000
_cell.angle_alpha   90.00
_cell.angle_beta   90.00
_cell.angle_gamma   90.00
#
_symmetry.space_group_name_H-M   'P 1'
#
loop_
_entity.id
_entity.type
_entity.pdbx_description
1 polymer ?
#
loop_
_entity_poly.entity_id
_entity_poly.type
_entity_poly.pdbx_seq_one_letter_code
_entity_poly.pdbx_strand_id
1 'polypeptide(L)'
;MARTLGGRISKQSHALRKKVFEIEPFTSDPRIAEIHPEVSFWAINGQRPLQYAKGTWNGLMMRLELLRTHGVELPHSIEGIDKVGANDIVDAAAAWSAWRVARGEAGSLPDPPEVGPAGRAVAIWY
;
A
#
# COMPACT_ATOMS: atom_id res chain seq x y z
N MET A 1 13.71 -1.80 35.48
CA MET A 1 14.51 -2.13 34.28
C MET A 1 13.74 -1.69 33.04
N ALA A 2 14.00 -0.48 32.54
CA ALA A 2 13.42 0.00 31.28
C ALA A 2 14.30 -0.49 30.13
N ARG A 3 13.73 -1.34 29.25
CA ARG A 3 14.42 -1.84 28.06
C ARG A 3 14.16 -0.84 26.93
N THR A 4 15.11 0.06 26.70
CA THR A 4 15.09 0.95 25.53
C THR A 4 15.25 0.06 24.28
N LEU A 5 14.20 -0.09 23.49
CA LEU A 5 14.30 -0.68 22.15
C LEU A 5 15.09 0.29 21.28
N GLY A 6 16.40 0.13 21.25
CA GLY A 6 17.35 0.90 20.44
C GLY A 6 17.21 0.62 18.95
N GLY A 7 16.02 0.83 18.39
CA GLY A 7 15.77 0.78 16.96
C GLY A 7 16.42 1.98 16.30
N ARG A 8 17.47 1.76 15.51
CA ARG A 8 17.95 2.79 14.59
C ARG A 8 16.87 2.99 13.53
N ILE A 9 16.31 4.21 13.45
CA ILE A 9 15.44 4.60 12.33
C ILE A 9 16.28 4.46 11.05
N SER A 10 15.80 3.64 10.10
CA SER A 10 16.50 3.44 8.84
C SER A 10 16.59 4.78 8.08
N LYS A 11 17.64 4.97 7.27
CA LYS A 11 17.75 6.15 6.38
C LYS A 11 16.52 6.29 5.48
N GLN A 12 15.92 5.16 5.09
CA GLN A 12 14.67 5.09 4.33
C GLN A 12 13.49 5.67 5.13
N SER A 13 13.31 5.26 6.38
CA SER A 13 12.27 5.80 7.28
C SER A 13 12.43 7.31 7.54
N HIS A 14 13.66 7.81 7.64
CA HIS A 14 13.90 9.26 7.79
C HIS A 14 13.62 10.05 6.50
N ALA A 15 13.92 9.46 5.33
CA ALA A 15 13.64 10.08 4.03
C ALA A 15 12.14 10.14 3.72
N LEU A 16 11.35 9.18 4.22
CA LEU A 16 9.89 9.18 4.06
C LEU A 16 9.21 10.38 4.73
N ARG A 17 9.83 11.00 5.76
CA ARG A 17 9.30 12.17 6.45
C ARG A 17 8.82 13.24 5.47
N LYS A 18 9.66 13.62 4.50
CA LYS A 18 9.33 14.68 3.53
C LYS A 18 8.10 14.33 2.71
N LYS A 19 8.01 13.07 2.24
CA LYS A 19 6.89 12.57 1.45
C LYS A 19 5.59 12.47 2.25
N VAL A 20 5.67 12.12 3.54
CA VAL A 20 4.49 12.13 4.42
C VAL A 20 3.96 13.56 4.62
N PHE A 21 4.85 14.54 4.82
CA PHE A 21 4.43 15.95 4.95
C PHE A 21 3.87 16.55 3.65
N GLU A 22 4.24 16.04 2.49
CA GLU A 22 3.61 16.43 1.21
C GLU A 22 2.12 16.02 1.16
N ILE A 23 1.72 14.98 1.90
CA ILE A 23 0.35 14.43 1.90
C ILE A 23 -0.52 15.07 2.98
N GLU A 24 0.07 15.63 4.06
CA GLU A 24 -0.63 16.30 5.18
C GLU A 24 -1.80 17.20 4.75
N PRO A 25 -1.65 18.12 3.77
CA PRO A 25 -2.75 19.00 3.35
C PRO A 25 -3.99 18.29 2.80
N PHE A 26 -3.84 17.04 2.33
CA PHE A 26 -4.90 16.25 1.73
C PHE A 26 -5.57 15.29 2.72
N THR A 27 -5.04 15.14 3.94
CA THR A 27 -5.51 14.15 4.91
C THR A 27 -6.93 14.39 5.44
N SER A 28 -7.46 15.60 5.27
CA SER A 28 -8.85 15.94 5.61
C SER A 28 -9.85 15.60 4.51
N ASP A 29 -9.39 15.28 3.29
CA ASP A 29 -10.27 14.90 2.19
C ASP A 29 -10.72 13.44 2.37
N PRO A 30 -12.02 13.17 2.52
CA PRO A 30 -12.53 11.81 2.74
C PRO A 30 -12.32 10.88 1.54
N ARG A 31 -11.91 11.42 0.38
CA ARG A 31 -11.55 10.63 -0.81
C ARG A 31 -10.13 10.05 -0.74
N ILE A 32 -9.30 10.53 0.20
CA ILE A 32 -7.94 10.05 0.38
C ILE A 32 -7.96 8.84 1.32
N ALA A 33 -7.55 7.69 0.78
CA ALA A 33 -7.46 6.44 1.52
C ALA A 33 -6.00 5.98 1.62
N GLU A 34 -5.58 5.58 2.81
CA GLU A 34 -4.29 4.94 3.02
C GLU A 34 -4.38 3.46 2.64
N ILE A 35 -3.45 2.99 1.83
CA ILE A 35 -3.39 1.60 1.35
C ILE A 35 -2.00 1.05 1.65
N HIS A 36 -1.94 -0.25 1.97
CA HIS A 36 -0.70 -0.97 2.17
C HIS A 36 -0.55 -2.07 1.12
N PRO A 37 0.56 -2.14 0.35
CA PRO A 37 0.73 -3.13 -0.69
C PRO A 37 0.59 -4.56 -0.20
N GLU A 38 1.23 -4.92 0.91
CA GLU A 38 1.14 -6.27 1.47
C GLU A 38 -0.29 -6.67 1.84
N VAL A 39 -1.08 -5.74 2.40
CA VAL A 39 -2.50 -6.01 2.76
C VAL A 39 -3.37 -6.09 1.51
N SER A 40 -3.14 -5.23 0.53
CA SER A 40 -3.86 -5.25 -0.75
C SER A 40 -3.61 -6.54 -1.52
N PHE A 41 -2.35 -6.99 -1.57
CA PHE A 41 -2.00 -8.25 -2.21
C PHE A 41 -2.54 -9.47 -1.44
N TRP A 42 -2.63 -9.40 -0.12
CA TRP A 42 -3.33 -10.42 0.66
C TRP A 42 -4.83 -10.45 0.31
N ALA A 43 -5.47 -9.28 0.19
CA ALA A 43 -6.88 -9.15 -0.14
C ALA A 43 -7.22 -9.68 -1.55
N ILE A 44 -6.49 -9.23 -2.57
CA ILE A 44 -6.65 -9.68 -3.97
C ILE A 44 -6.38 -11.18 -4.12
N ASN A 45 -5.56 -11.78 -3.24
CA ASN A 45 -5.31 -13.23 -3.19
C ASN A 45 -6.39 -14.01 -2.40
N GLY A 46 -7.57 -13.40 -2.17
CA GLY A 46 -8.65 -14.01 -1.42
C GLY A 46 -8.32 -14.19 0.06
N GLN A 47 -7.68 -13.18 0.66
CA GLN A 47 -7.29 -13.16 2.07
C GLN A 47 -6.35 -14.30 2.47
N ARG A 48 -5.46 -14.71 1.54
CA ARG A 48 -4.43 -15.71 1.78
C ARG A 48 -3.03 -15.11 1.67
N PRO A 49 -2.09 -15.50 2.54
CA PRO A 49 -0.69 -15.11 2.40
C PRO A 49 -0.14 -15.47 1.01
N LEU A 50 0.71 -14.59 0.46
CA LEU A 50 1.41 -14.90 -0.79
C LEU A 50 2.53 -15.90 -0.50
N GLN A 51 2.66 -16.90 -1.36
CA GLN A 51 3.65 -17.97 -1.22
C GLN A 51 5.08 -17.47 -1.39
N TYR A 52 5.29 -16.48 -2.26
CA TYR A 52 6.61 -15.99 -2.62
C TYR A 52 6.87 -14.59 -2.07
N ALA A 53 8.07 -14.43 -1.50
CA ALA A 53 8.53 -13.15 -0.99
C ALA A 53 8.62 -12.11 -2.13
N LYS A 54 8.23 -10.87 -1.83
CA LYS A 54 8.14 -9.74 -2.77
C LYS A 54 9.43 -9.50 -3.57
N GLY A 55 10.59 -9.65 -2.94
CA GLY A 55 11.89 -9.42 -3.58
C GLY A 55 12.34 -10.50 -4.57
N THR A 56 11.57 -11.58 -4.74
CA THR A 56 11.93 -12.68 -5.64
C THR A 56 11.24 -12.54 -6.99
N TRP A 57 11.83 -13.10 -8.05
CA TRP A 57 11.20 -13.17 -9.37
C TRP A 57 9.79 -13.77 -9.30
N ASN A 58 9.62 -14.90 -8.60
CA ASN A 58 8.30 -15.54 -8.45
C ASN A 58 7.32 -14.66 -7.66
N GLY A 59 7.80 -13.90 -6.68
CA GLY A 59 6.99 -12.95 -5.91
C GLY A 59 6.51 -11.76 -6.74
N LEU A 60 7.33 -11.29 -7.67
CA LEU A 60 6.96 -10.28 -8.66
C LEU A 60 5.91 -10.82 -9.62
N MET A 61 6.18 -11.97 -10.25
CA MET A 61 5.28 -12.60 -11.23
C MET A 61 3.92 -12.97 -10.62
N MET A 62 3.89 -13.48 -9.39
CA MET A 62 2.64 -13.79 -8.68
C MET A 62 1.77 -12.54 -8.48
N ARG A 63 2.37 -11.39 -8.16
CA ARG A 63 1.64 -10.13 -7.98
C ARG A 63 1.11 -9.58 -9.30
N LEU A 64 1.92 -9.64 -10.36
CA LEU A 64 1.47 -9.28 -11.71
C LEU A 64 0.29 -10.14 -12.17
N GLU A 65 0.32 -11.45 -11.92
CA GLU A 65 -0.77 -12.36 -12.24
C GLU A 65 -2.05 -12.04 -11.45
N LEU A 66 -1.92 -11.75 -10.14
CA LEU A 66 -3.04 -11.36 -9.29
C LEU A 66 -3.71 -10.08 -9.80
N LEU A 67 -2.92 -9.07 -10.15
CA LEU A 67 -3.41 -7.81 -10.73
C LEU A 67 -4.15 -8.07 -12.05
N ARG A 68 -3.55 -8.82 -12.97
CA ARG A 68 -4.15 -9.15 -14.27
C ARG A 68 -5.47 -9.89 -14.12
N THR A 69 -5.54 -10.88 -13.22
CA THR A 69 -6.76 -11.65 -12.94
C THR A 69 -7.91 -10.77 -12.45
N HIS A 70 -7.59 -9.62 -11.85
CA HIS A 70 -8.57 -8.63 -11.37
C HIS A 70 -8.68 -7.41 -12.30
N GLY A 71 -8.23 -7.52 -13.56
CA GLY A 71 -8.40 -6.48 -14.58
C GLY A 71 -7.44 -5.30 -14.46
N VAL A 72 -6.37 -5.42 -13.67
CA VAL A 72 -5.30 -4.40 -13.59
C VAL A 72 -4.12 -4.87 -14.44
N GLU A 73 -4.00 -4.31 -15.64
CA GLU A 73 -2.86 -4.54 -16.52
C GLU A 73 -1.88 -3.37 -16.44
N LEU A 74 -0.61 -3.68 -16.17
CA LEU A 74 0.44 -2.67 -16.22
C LEU A 74 0.86 -2.44 -17.67
N PRO A 75 1.08 -1.18 -18.08
CA PRO A 75 1.60 -0.89 -19.40
C PRO A 75 3.03 -1.47 -19.56
N HIS A 76 3.36 -1.89 -20.78
CA HIS A 76 4.68 -2.44 -21.09
C HIS A 76 5.82 -1.44 -20.92
N SER A 77 5.52 -0.15 -21.00
CA SER A 77 6.46 0.95 -20.83
C SER A 77 5.79 2.11 -20.11
N ILE A 78 6.50 2.70 -19.15
CA ILE A 78 6.10 3.92 -18.47
C ILE A 78 7.24 4.91 -18.65
N GLU A 79 6.98 6.07 -19.24
CA GLU A 79 8.00 7.08 -19.47
C GLU A 79 8.44 7.74 -18.15
N GLY A 80 9.74 8.02 -18.03
CA GLY A 80 10.29 8.82 -16.93
C GLY A 80 10.48 8.07 -15.60
N ILE A 81 10.34 6.75 -15.57
CA ILE A 81 10.50 5.94 -14.34
C ILE A 81 11.69 4.97 -14.38
N ASP A 82 12.70 5.19 -15.22
CA ASP A 82 13.84 4.27 -15.43
C ASP A 82 14.62 3.90 -14.15
N LYS A 83 14.48 4.69 -13.09
CA LYS A 83 15.12 4.48 -11.78
C LYS A 83 14.23 3.80 -10.74
N VAL A 84 12.96 3.55 -11.07
CA VAL A 84 11.97 2.94 -10.19
C VAL A 84 12.08 1.42 -10.28
N GLY A 85 12.17 0.74 -9.14
CA GLY A 85 12.25 -0.71 -9.12
C GLY A 85 10.92 -1.35 -9.51
N ALA A 86 10.96 -2.53 -10.13
CA ALA A 86 9.76 -3.29 -10.48
C ALA A 86 8.82 -3.51 -9.27
N ASN A 87 9.39 -3.71 -8.08
CA ASN A 87 8.63 -3.84 -6.85
C ASN A 87 7.85 -2.57 -6.47
N ASP A 88 8.44 -1.39 -6.69
CA ASP A 88 7.78 -0.11 -6.39
C ASP A 88 6.61 0.14 -7.37
N ILE A 89 6.76 -0.26 -8.64
CA ILE A 89 5.68 -0.20 -9.65
C ILE A 89 4.53 -1.11 -9.23
N VAL A 90 4.83 -2.34 -8.83
CA VAL A 90 3.82 -3.30 -8.36
C VAL A 90 3.18 -2.87 -7.05
N ASP A 91 3.93 -2.22 -6.15
CA ASP A 91 3.37 -1.61 -4.94
C ASP A 91 2.41 -0.47 -5.27
N ALA A 92 2.74 0.39 -6.24
CA ALA A 92 1.84 1.44 -6.70
C ALA A 92 0.55 0.85 -7.29
N ALA A 93 0.64 -0.28 -7.97
CA ALA A 93 -0.52 -1.01 -8.50
C ALA A 93 -1.44 -1.59 -7.40
N ALA A 94 -0.97 -1.69 -6.16
CA ALA A 94 -1.83 -2.00 -5.01
C ALA A 94 -2.94 -0.94 -4.78
N ALA A 95 -2.85 0.22 -5.45
CA ALA A 95 -3.94 1.18 -5.57
C ALA A 95 -5.23 0.57 -6.17
N TRP A 96 -5.21 -0.67 -6.67
CA TRP A 96 -6.42 -1.49 -6.87
C TRP A 96 -7.42 -1.39 -5.71
N SER A 97 -6.95 -1.35 -4.45
CA SER A 97 -7.80 -1.20 -3.28
C SER A 97 -8.59 0.11 -3.28
N ALA A 98 -8.08 1.18 -3.92
CA ALA A 98 -8.80 2.45 -4.05
C ALA A 98 -10.09 2.31 -4.88
N TRP A 99 -10.10 1.42 -5.88
CA TRP A 99 -11.32 1.11 -6.64
C TRP A 99 -12.38 0.46 -5.75
N ARG A 100 -11.98 -0.43 -4.84
CA ARG A 100 -12.87 -1.04 -3.85
C ARG A 100 -13.39 -0.02 -2.85
N VAL A 101 -12.54 0.90 -2.39
CA VAL A 101 -12.95 2.01 -1.52
C VAL A 101 -14.01 2.86 -2.19
N ALA A 102 -13.80 3.27 -3.44
CA ALA A 102 -14.74 4.08 -4.20
C ALA A 102 -16.11 3.40 -4.41
N ARG A 103 -16.15 2.05 -4.36
CA ARG A 103 -17.36 1.24 -4.51
C ARG A 103 -18.01 0.85 -3.17
N GLY A 104 -17.42 1.20 -2.03
CA GLY A 104 -17.88 0.76 -0.71
C GLY A 104 -17.68 -0.73 -0.46
N GLU A 105 -16.74 -1.36 -1.17
CA GLU A 105 -16.46 -2.80 -1.12
C GLU A 105 -15.19 -3.13 -0.33
N ALA A 106 -14.37 -2.13 0.01
CA ALA A 106 -13.12 -2.31 0.73
C ALA A 106 -13.33 -2.70 2.21
N GLY A 107 -12.42 -3.53 2.72
CA GLY A 107 -12.26 -3.72 4.16
C GLY A 107 -11.26 -2.71 4.72
N SER A 108 -11.20 -2.60 6.06
CA SER A 108 -10.25 -1.74 6.75
C SER A 108 -9.46 -2.48 7.82
N LEU A 109 -8.27 -1.99 8.13
CA LEU A 109 -7.49 -2.39 9.31
C LEU A 109 -7.06 -1.10 10.07
N PRO A 110 -7.51 -0.88 11.31
CA PRO A 110 -8.48 -1.70 12.05
C PRO A 110 -9.89 -1.65 11.46
N ASP A 111 -10.73 -2.59 11.85
CA ASP A 111 -12.18 -2.62 11.60
C ASP A 111 -12.91 -2.72 12.96
N PRO A 112 -13.65 -1.68 13.39
CA PRO A 112 -13.90 -0.42 12.67
C PRO A 112 -12.65 0.47 12.58
N PRO A 113 -12.55 1.36 11.56
CA PRO A 113 -11.50 2.37 11.48
C PRO A 113 -11.43 3.22 12.75
N GLU A 114 -10.22 3.60 13.15
CA GLU A 114 -10.04 4.53 14.25
C GLU A 114 -10.44 5.96 13.84
N VAL A 115 -10.86 6.76 14.81
CA VAL A 115 -11.18 8.17 14.56
C VAL A 115 -10.00 9.02 15.01
N GLY A 116 -9.35 9.68 14.04
CA GLY A 116 -8.23 10.58 14.31
C GLY A 116 -8.68 11.89 14.97
N PRO A 117 -7.73 12.72 15.45
CA PRO A 117 -8.04 13.97 16.15
C PRO A 117 -8.89 14.97 15.36
N ALA A 118 -8.83 14.91 14.02
CA ALA A 118 -9.63 15.73 13.12
C ALA A 118 -10.99 15.10 12.74
N GLY A 119 -11.40 14.01 13.41
CA GLY A 119 -12.65 13.30 13.11
C GLY A 119 -12.61 12.39 11.87
N ARG A 120 -11.44 12.27 11.22
CA ARG A 120 -11.26 11.41 10.04
C ARG A 120 -11.10 9.94 10.43
N ALA A 121 -11.55 9.04 9.56
CA ALA A 121 -11.20 7.62 9.67
C ALA A 121 -9.68 7.43 9.43
N VAL A 122 -9.06 6.60 10.27
CA VAL A 122 -7.65 6.22 10.22
C VAL A 122 -7.61 4.69 10.12
N ALA A 123 -7.32 4.20 8.92
CA ALA A 123 -7.17 2.78 8.65
C ALA A 123 -6.39 2.55 7.36
N ILE A 124 -5.82 1.36 7.24
CA ILE A 124 -5.37 0.78 5.98
C ILE A 124 -6.58 0.17 5.28
N TRP A 125 -6.87 0.62 4.07
CA TRP A 125 -7.96 0.11 3.24
C TRP A 125 -7.45 -0.94 2.26
N TYR A 126 -8.24 -2.01 2.04
CA TYR A 126 -7.88 -3.12 1.16
C TYR A 126 -9.07 -3.70 0.39
#